data_AF-H9XFA8-F1
#
_entry.id   AF-H9XFA8-F1
#
_cell.length_a   1.000
_cell.length_b   1.000
_cell.length_c   1.000
_cell.angle_alpha   90.00
_cell.angle_beta   90.00
_cell.angle_gamma   90.00
#
_symmetry.space_group_name_H-M   'P 1'
#
loop_
_entity.id
_entity.type
_entity.pdbx_description
1 polymer ?
#
loop_
_entity_poly.entity_id
_entity_poly.type
_entity_poly.pdbx_seq_one_letter_code
_entity_poly.pdbx_strand_id
1 'polypeptide(L)' 'TCDNGGTWEQGQCACLPGFSGDRCQLQTRCQNGGQWDGLKCQCPSTFYGSSCEFAVEQVDL' A
#
# COMPACT_ATOMS: atom_id res chain seq x y z
N THR A 1 16.01 5.58 -8.20
CA THR A 1 15.08 5.02 -9.20
C THR A 1 13.70 5.02 -8.62
N CYS A 2 12.67 5.33 -9.41
CA CYS A 2 11.28 5.24 -8.97
C CYS A 2 10.81 3.78 -9.07
N ASP A 3 10.02 3.34 -8.11
CA ASP A 3 9.45 2.00 -8.02
C ASP A 3 8.06 1.97 -8.68
N ASN A 4 7.50 0.77 -8.87
CA ASN A 4 6.13 0.57 -9.38
C ASN A 4 5.77 1.33 -10.67
N GLY A 5 6.75 1.51 -11.56
CA GLY A 5 6.54 2.18 -12.84
C GLY A 5 6.41 3.70 -12.76
N GLY A 6 6.77 4.31 -11.63
CA GLY A 6 6.87 5.76 -11.51
C GLY A 6 7.96 6.36 -12.43
N THR A 7 7.80 7.61 -12.80
CA THR A 7 8.75 8.36 -13.66
C THR A 7 9.51 9.39 -12.84
N TRP A 8 10.81 9.55 -13.07
CA TRP A 8 11.58 10.63 -12.43
C TRP A 8 11.35 11.95 -13.16
N GLU A 9 10.69 12.89 -12.49
CA GLU A 9 10.32 14.19 -13.05
C GLU A 9 10.64 15.31 -12.07
N GLN A 10 11.39 16.32 -12.52
CA GLN A 10 11.68 17.54 -11.76
C GLN A 10 12.26 17.32 -10.34
N GLY A 11 13.03 16.24 -10.14
CA GLY A 11 13.69 15.95 -8.87
C GLY A 11 12.86 15.11 -7.89
N GLN A 12 11.69 14.61 -8.31
CA GLN A 12 10.86 13.68 -7.54
C GLN A 12 10.31 12.56 -8.44
N CYS A 13 9.73 11.53 -7.83
CA CYS A 13 9.02 10.50 -8.57
C CYS A 13 7.55 10.90 -8.79
N ALA A 14 7.12 10.95 -10.05
CA ALA A 14 5.72 10.99 -10.44
C ALA A 14 5.13 9.57 -10.37
N CYS A 15 4.22 9.35 -9.43
CA CYS A 15 3.64 8.04 -9.16
C CYS A 15 2.39 7.77 -10.01
N LEU A 16 2.25 6.52 -10.45
CA LEU A 16 1.01 6.05 -11.08
C LEU A 16 -0.14 6.01 -10.07
N PRO A 17 -1.40 6.10 -10.52
CA PRO A 17 -2.56 5.97 -9.64
C PRO A 17 -2.49 4.68 -8.82
N GLY A 18 -2.70 4.79 -7.51
CA GLY A 18 -2.59 3.66 -6.58
C GLY A 18 -1.23 3.53 -5.88
N PHE A 19 -0.26 4.40 -6.19
CA PHE A 19 1.06 4.42 -5.55
C PHE A 19 1.41 5.79 -4.96
N SER A 20 2.28 5.80 -3.96
CA SER A 20 2.72 7.01 -3.24
C SER A 20 4.09 6.82 -2.58
N GLY A 21 4.57 7.89 -1.93
CA GLY A 21 5.90 7.97 -1.33
C GLY A 21 6.95 8.53 -2.30
N ASP A 22 8.10 8.95 -1.77
CA ASP A 22 9.14 9.65 -2.52
C ASP A 22 9.67 8.87 -3.74
N ARG A 23 9.53 7.54 -3.70
CA ARG A 23 9.94 6.63 -4.76
C ARG A 23 8.78 5.80 -5.30
N CYS A 24 7.53 6.15 -5.00
CA CYS A 24 6.34 5.38 -5.39
C CYS A 24 6.29 3.95 -4.81
N GLN A 25 6.98 3.70 -3.70
CA GLN A 25 7.11 2.39 -3.08
C GLN A 25 5.87 1.96 -2.27
N LEU A 26 4.99 2.90 -1.91
CA LEU A 26 3.82 2.64 -1.08
C LEU A 26 2.57 2.45 -1.95
N GLN A 27 1.88 1.33 -1.79
CA GLN A 27 0.59 1.10 -2.44
C GLN A 27 -0.54 1.73 -1.62
N THR A 28 -1.34 2.58 -2.26
CA THR A 28 -2.49 3.27 -1.62
C THR A 28 -3.80 2.50 -1.76
N ARG A 29 -3.84 1.46 -2.60
CA ARG A 29 -4.98 0.56 -2.71
C ARG A 29 -4.91 -0.53 -1.65
N CYS A 30 -5.87 -0.52 -0.74
CA CYS A 30 -6.05 -1.56 0.27
C CYS A 30 -6.92 -2.70 -0.27
N GLN A 31 -6.62 -3.92 0.16
CA GLN A 31 -7.34 -5.15 -0.15
C GLN A 31 -8.23 -5.54 1.03
N ASN A 32 -9.08 -6.55 0.84
CA ASN A 32 -9.84 -7.21 1.91
C ASN A 32 -10.65 -6.26 2.82
N GLY A 33 -11.19 -5.17 2.25
CA GLY A 33 -11.99 -4.19 2.98
C GLY A 33 -11.19 -3.18 3.81
N GLY A 34 -9.86 -3.13 3.65
CA GLY A 34 -9.03 -2.09 4.27
C GLY A 34 -9.31 -0.70 3.69
N GLN A 35 -9.05 0.32 4.51
CA GLN A 35 -9.23 1.74 4.14
C GLN A 35 -7.90 2.48 4.16
N TRP A 36 -7.61 3.26 3.11
CA TRP A 36 -6.45 4.14 3.10
C TRP A 36 -6.71 5.38 3.95
N ASP A 37 -5.87 5.64 4.95
CA ASP A 37 -6.02 6.80 5.84
C ASP A 37 -5.19 8.02 5.42
N GLY A 38 -4.50 7.94 4.27
CA GLY A 38 -3.55 8.95 3.80
C GLY A 38 -2.08 8.57 4.03
N LEU A 39 -1.80 7.61 4.92
CA LEU A 39 -0.46 7.16 5.24
C LEU A 39 -0.29 5.64 5.10
N LYS A 40 -1.28 4.86 5.51
CA LYS A 40 -1.28 3.39 5.46
C LYS A 40 -2.68 2.82 5.25
N CYS A 41 -2.72 1.53 4.93
CA CYS A 41 -3.96 0.78 4.99
C CYS A 41 -4.34 0.48 6.44
N GLN A 42 -5.54 0.88 6.82
CA GLN A 42 -6.22 0.45 8.03
C GLN A 42 -6.91 -0.87 7.73
N CYS A 43 -6.31 -1.97 8.20
CA CYS A 43 -6.82 -3.31 7.93
C CYS A 43 -7.91 -3.71 8.94
N PRO A 44 -8.94 -4.44 8.49
CA PRO A 44 -9.82 -5.15 9.41
C PRO A 44 -9.01 -6.14 10.27
N SER A 45 -9.52 -6.47 11.46
CA SER A 45 -8.80 -7.34 12.43
C SER A 45 -8.40 -8.72 11.88
N THR A 46 -9.03 -9.18 10.80
CA THR A 46 -8.75 -10.47 10.15
C THR A 46 -7.69 -10.40 9.06
N PHE A 47 -7.09 -9.24 8.78
CA PHE A 47 -6.09 -9.05 7.72
C PHE A 47 -4.91 -8.18 8.16
N TYR A 48 -3.75 -8.38 7.54
CA TYR A 48 -2.52 -7.61 7.75
C TYR A 48 -1.69 -7.50 6.45
N GLY A 49 -0.57 -6.78 6.52
CA GLY A 49 0.26 -6.42 5.36
C GLY A 49 0.10 -4.96 4.96
N SER A 50 0.97 -4.46 4.09
CA SER A 50 0.99 -3.04 3.70
C SER A 50 -0.27 -2.62 2.93
N SER A 51 -0.90 -3.58 2.25
CA SER A 51 -2.16 -3.43 1.54
C SER A 51 -3.27 -4.33 2.09
N CYS A 52 -3.15 -4.85 3.32
CA CYS A 52 -4.08 -5.82 3.91
C CYS A 52 -4.23 -7.12 3.10
N GLU A 53 -3.17 -7.56 2.44
CA GLU A 53 -3.15 -8.70 1.51
C GLU A 53 -3.11 -10.08 2.19
N PHE A 54 -2.71 -10.15 3.47
CA PHE A 54 -2.57 -11.40 4.19
C PHE A 54 -3.70 -11.57 5.20
N ALA A 55 -4.36 -12.73 5.21
CA ALA A 55 -5.30 -13.07 6.28
C ALA A 55 -4.52 -13.40 7.55
N VAL A 56 -5.01 -12.97 8.72
CA VAL A 56 -4.51 -13.52 9.97
C VAL A 56 -4.95 -14.99 10.01
N GLU A 57 -4.01 -15.91 10.11
CA GLU A 57 -4.40 -17.30 10.35
C GLU A 57 -4.96 -17.38 11.77
N GLN A 58 -6.23 -17.71 11.89
CA GLN A 58 -6.83 -18.02 13.17
C GLN A 58 -6.24 -19.37 13.58
N VAL A 59 -5.28 -19.36 14.51
CA VAL A 59 -4.88 -20.59 15.19
C VAL A 59 -6.07 -20.97 16.06
N ASP A 60 -6.96 -21.78 15.51
CA ASP A 60 -7.96 -22.49 16.29
C ASP A 60 -7.19 -23.37 17.29
N LEU A 61 -7.30 -23.03 18.58
CA LEU A 61 -6.80 -23.82 19.71
C LEU A 61 -7.80 -24.92 20.07
#